data_AF-A0A2V7PI11-F1
#
_entry.id   AF-A0A2V7PI11-F1
#
_cell.length_a   1.000
_cell.length_b   1.000
_cell.length_c   1.000
_cell.angle_alpha   90.00
_cell.angle_beta   90.00
_cell.angle_gamma   90.00
#
_symmetry.space_group_name_H-M   'P 1'
#
loop_
_entity.id
_entity.type
_entity.pdbx_description
1 polymer ?
#
loop_
_entity_poly.entity_id
_entity_poly.type
_entity_poly.pdbx_seq_one_letter_code
_entity_poly.pdbx_strand_id
1 'polypeptide(L)'
;MGNPFEGLFDSGDVLERVGIDITAQARRGDLEPVRCRDAEISRVVDILLRQGKNNAALVGRAGVGKTAVVEGLAHRIAAGEVPPALKDARILQLDHVSMLAGTSFRGQYEERIRRLVKALETDRNLILFVDELHNLMGQGTAMGAAMDAANMLKPALVRGDMRVIGATTGEEYDKWIRADPALERRFQPVTIEELDAIQTWEVLVARRPRLERHHAVAISDDALKAAIVLTDRFVPERARPDKAIDVLDEACAHAQATARVSPELDTLIRDRKKVEAMIRRGLTEEEGGSAPEEPMPDLATVLQRFGEEIEELLGGGEARRKAAKEEREDRPSDRPAVRPSLEEQRADLDRRLRAELERQGLVVTGKEVARVVASSVGKGIEWAG
;
A
#
# COMPACT_ATOMS: atom_id res chain seq x y z
N MET A 1 -44.64 7.74 -10.43
CA MET A 1 -43.45 7.38 -11.22
C MET A 1 -42.26 7.50 -10.31
N GLY A 2 -41.78 6.37 -9.78
CA GLY A 2 -40.52 6.32 -9.01
C GLY A 2 -39.33 6.53 -9.94
N ASN A 3 -38.31 7.22 -9.45
CA ASN A 3 -37.10 7.53 -10.21
C ASN A 3 -36.39 6.20 -10.57
N PRO A 4 -36.14 5.89 -11.85
CA PRO A 4 -35.56 4.60 -12.28
C PRO A 4 -34.08 4.41 -11.86
N PHE A 5 -33.53 5.32 -11.04
CA PHE A 5 -32.15 5.29 -10.55
C PHE A 5 -32.04 5.27 -9.02
N GLU A 6 -33.16 5.15 -8.31
CA GLU A 6 -33.15 5.07 -6.85
C GLU A 6 -32.68 3.66 -6.42
N GLY A 7 -31.43 3.56 -5.96
CA GLY A 7 -30.81 2.33 -5.47
C GLY A 7 -29.63 1.77 -6.29
N LEU A 8 -29.20 2.43 -7.37
CA LEU A 8 -28.15 1.88 -8.25
C LEU A 8 -26.70 2.26 -7.89
N PHE A 9 -26.49 3.11 -6.89
CA PHE A 9 -25.15 3.51 -6.44
C PHE A 9 -25.17 3.79 -4.94
N ASP A 10 -24.81 2.79 -4.15
CA ASP A 10 -24.52 3.00 -2.74
C ASP A 10 -23.30 3.93 -2.62
N SER A 11 -23.28 4.81 -1.62
CA SER A 11 -22.26 5.85 -1.49
C SER A 11 -20.85 5.27 -1.33
N GLY A 12 -20.75 4.00 -0.91
CA GLY A 12 -19.51 3.23 -0.86
C GLY A 12 -18.91 2.93 -2.24
N ASP A 13 -19.74 2.44 -3.18
CA ASP A 13 -19.30 2.01 -4.53
C ASP A 13 -18.89 3.22 -5.40
N VAL A 14 -19.43 4.41 -5.11
CA VAL A 14 -19.04 5.66 -5.80
C VAL A 14 -17.64 6.12 -5.41
N LEU A 15 -17.25 5.99 -4.13
CA LEU A 15 -15.94 6.44 -3.66
C LEU A 15 -14.83 5.47 -4.06
N GLU A 16 -15.10 4.15 -4.05
CA GLU A 16 -14.17 3.11 -4.50
C GLU A 16 -13.80 3.25 -5.98
N ARG A 17 -14.69 3.80 -6.80
CA ARG A 17 -14.45 4.02 -8.24
C ARG A 17 -13.74 5.33 -8.58
N VAL A 18 -13.49 6.18 -7.59
CA VAL A 18 -12.97 7.54 -7.80
C VAL A 18 -11.61 7.76 -7.12
N GLY A 19 -11.31 6.99 -6.08
CA GLY A 19 -10.04 7.11 -5.38
C GLY A 19 -9.74 5.93 -4.48
N ILE A 20 -8.58 6.01 -3.82
CA ILE A 20 -8.08 4.98 -2.92
C ILE A 20 -8.30 5.46 -1.49
N ASP A 21 -8.99 4.67 -0.66
CA ASP A 21 -9.12 4.96 0.77
C ASP A 21 -7.84 4.54 1.51
N ILE A 22 -6.97 5.52 1.75
CA ILE A 22 -5.71 5.33 2.48
C ILE A 22 -5.99 4.93 3.93
N THR A 23 -7.06 5.45 4.54
CA THR A 23 -7.42 5.09 5.92
C THR A 23 -7.86 3.62 6.02
N ALA A 24 -8.59 3.12 5.03
CA ALA A 24 -8.93 1.71 4.94
C ALA A 24 -7.68 0.83 4.74
N GLN A 25 -6.72 1.26 3.91
CA GLN A 25 -5.42 0.58 3.77
C GLN A 25 -4.65 0.53 5.09
N ALA A 26 -4.64 1.63 5.86
CA ALA A 26 -4.02 1.69 7.18
C ALA A 26 -4.66 0.68 8.15
N ARG A 27 -6.00 0.63 8.20
CA ARG A 27 -6.75 -0.32 9.04
C ARG A 27 -6.48 -1.78 8.71
N ARG A 28 -6.19 -2.10 7.45
CA ARG A 28 -5.82 -3.45 7.01
C ARG A 28 -4.32 -3.77 7.18
N GLY A 29 -3.50 -2.79 7.56
CA GLY A 29 -2.05 -2.94 7.65
C GLY A 29 -1.33 -3.00 6.31
N ASP A 30 -1.94 -2.49 5.24
CA ASP A 30 -1.37 -2.50 3.88
C ASP A 30 -0.26 -1.43 3.69
N LEU A 31 -0.38 -0.31 4.44
CA LEU A 31 0.52 0.84 4.35
C LEU A 31 1.88 0.57 4.97
N GLU A 32 2.89 1.27 4.47
CA GLU A 32 4.24 1.23 5.04
C GLU A 32 4.27 1.88 6.44
N PRO A 33 5.08 1.36 7.39
CA PRO A 33 5.37 2.10 8.61
C PRO A 33 6.02 3.45 8.30
N VAL A 34 5.50 4.49 8.94
CA VAL A 34 6.01 5.86 8.83
C VAL A 34 6.88 6.16 10.05
N ARG A 35 8.07 6.72 9.82
CA ARG A 35 9.03 7.15 10.86
C ARG A 35 9.44 8.59 10.61
N CYS A 36 9.84 9.28 11.68
CA CYS A 36 10.46 10.61 11.65
C CYS A 36 9.59 11.71 10.99
N ARG A 37 8.26 11.65 11.11
CA ARG A 37 7.32 12.64 10.55
C ARG A 37 6.27 13.15 11.55
N ASP A 38 6.50 12.95 12.85
CA ASP A 38 5.49 13.23 13.88
C ASP A 38 5.12 14.71 13.99
N ALA A 39 6.08 15.61 13.78
CA ALA A 39 5.86 17.04 13.84
C ALA A 39 4.98 17.52 12.68
N GLU A 40 5.25 17.04 11.47
CA GLU A 40 4.50 17.37 10.27
C GLU A 40 3.10 16.77 10.29
N ILE A 41 2.94 15.53 10.75
CA ILE A 41 1.62 14.91 10.93
C ILE A 41 0.79 15.71 11.94
N SER A 42 1.38 16.08 13.08
CA SER A 42 0.70 16.88 14.10
C SER A 42 0.32 18.27 13.57
N ARG A 43 1.19 18.88 12.76
CA ARG A 43 0.90 20.14 12.09
C ARG A 43 -0.27 20.03 11.10
N VAL A 44 -0.37 18.92 10.35
CA VAL A 44 -1.50 18.66 9.45
C VAL A 44 -2.79 18.51 10.25
N VAL A 45 -2.77 17.80 11.38
CA VAL A 45 -3.92 17.68 12.30
C VAL A 45 -4.39 19.06 12.76
N ASP A 46 -3.47 19.90 13.24
CA ASP A 46 -3.79 21.26 13.68
C ASP A 46 -4.49 22.06 12.57
N ILE A 47 -4.00 21.95 11.33
CA ILE A 47 -4.56 22.64 10.17
C ILE A 47 -5.98 22.15 9.88
N LEU A 48 -6.20 20.85 9.82
CA LEU A 48 -7.50 20.25 9.50
C LEU A 48 -8.59 20.55 10.53
N LEU A 49 -8.22 20.93 11.75
CA LEU A 49 -9.12 21.31 12.83
C LEU A 49 -9.47 22.80 12.86
N ARG A 50 -8.81 23.63 12.04
CA ARG A 50 -9.10 25.07 11.99
C ARG A 50 -10.49 25.34 11.41
N GLN A 51 -11.10 26.43 11.87
CA GLN A 51 -12.34 26.95 11.28
C GLN A 51 -12.13 27.58 9.88
N GLY A 52 -10.91 28.06 9.60
CA GLY A 52 -10.52 28.60 8.31
C GLY A 52 -9.04 28.35 8.04
N LYS A 53 -8.64 28.35 6.75
CA LYS A 53 -7.35 27.79 6.29
C LYS A 53 -7.14 26.34 6.75
N ASN A 54 -8.17 25.53 6.53
CA ASN A 54 -8.26 24.13 6.96
C ASN A 54 -7.83 23.13 5.88
N ASN A 55 -7.17 23.60 4.82
CA ASN A 55 -6.51 22.76 3.84
C ASN A 55 -5.00 22.81 4.05
N ALA A 56 -4.34 21.65 4.04
CA ALA A 56 -2.89 21.56 4.20
C ALA A 56 -2.22 21.45 2.83
N ALA A 57 -1.18 22.24 2.59
CA ALA A 57 -0.29 22.06 1.45
C ALA A 57 1.07 21.55 1.96
N LEU A 58 1.40 20.29 1.66
CA LEU A 58 2.69 19.69 1.94
C LEU A 58 3.69 20.17 0.89
N VAL A 59 4.58 21.07 1.28
CA VAL A 59 5.51 21.77 0.38
C VAL A 59 6.92 21.25 0.61
N GLY A 60 7.52 20.66 -0.42
CA GLY A 60 8.90 20.14 -0.34
C GLY A 60 9.39 19.57 -1.67
N ARG A 61 10.69 19.29 -1.77
CA ARG A 61 11.30 18.67 -2.96
C ARG A 61 10.66 17.31 -3.28
N ALA A 62 10.84 16.82 -4.50
CA ALA A 62 10.50 15.44 -4.82
C ALA A 62 11.35 14.48 -3.98
N GLY A 63 10.78 13.36 -3.53
CA GLY A 63 11.50 12.33 -2.76
C GLY A 63 11.66 12.58 -1.26
N VAL A 64 11.22 13.72 -0.72
CA VAL A 64 11.30 13.96 0.74
C VAL A 64 10.29 13.14 1.56
N GLY A 65 9.32 12.48 0.92
CA GLY A 65 8.30 11.69 1.62
C GLY A 65 7.07 12.49 2.06
N LYS A 66 6.52 13.32 1.15
CA LYS A 66 5.26 14.05 1.38
C LYS A 66 4.08 13.08 1.61
N THR A 67 3.98 12.05 0.78
CA THR A 67 2.96 10.97 0.89
C THR A 67 3.03 10.26 2.24
N ALA A 68 4.23 10.05 2.78
CA ALA A 68 4.43 9.40 4.08
C ALA A 68 3.79 10.19 5.23
N VAL A 69 3.69 11.52 5.15
CA VAL A 69 2.96 12.33 6.15
C VAL A 69 1.46 11.99 6.13
N VAL A 70 0.90 11.77 4.95
CA VAL A 70 -0.52 11.44 4.78
C VAL A 70 -0.81 10.01 5.22
N GLU A 71 0.06 9.06 4.87
CA GLU A 71 -0.01 7.69 5.37
C GLU A 71 0.14 7.64 6.89
N GLY A 72 1.03 8.45 7.47
CA GLY A 72 1.20 8.57 8.91
C GLY A 72 -0.04 9.13 9.61
N LEU A 73 -0.71 10.10 8.99
CA LEU A 73 -2.01 10.58 9.47
C LEU A 73 -3.07 9.48 9.39
N ALA A 74 -3.10 8.71 8.29
CA ALA A 74 -4.04 7.59 8.12
C ALA A 74 -3.83 6.51 9.19
N HIS A 75 -2.58 6.19 9.53
CA HIS A 75 -2.24 5.30 10.65
C HIS A 75 -2.80 5.82 11.98
N ARG A 76 -2.58 7.11 12.31
CA ARG A 76 -3.11 7.70 13.55
C ARG A 76 -4.64 7.69 13.59
N ILE A 77 -5.30 7.97 12.47
CA ILE A 77 -6.78 7.89 12.38
C ILE A 77 -7.24 6.44 12.58
N ALA A 78 -6.60 5.47 11.92
CA ALA A 78 -6.93 4.05 12.05
C ALA A 78 -6.76 3.53 13.48
N ALA A 79 -5.72 3.99 14.19
CA ALA A 79 -5.47 3.66 15.60
C ALA A 79 -6.33 4.47 16.60
N GLY A 80 -7.07 5.48 16.14
CA GLY A 80 -7.82 6.40 17.02
C GLY A 80 -6.94 7.37 17.80
N GLU A 81 -5.66 7.52 17.42
CA GLU A 81 -4.65 8.41 18.00
C GLU A 81 -4.75 9.85 17.43
N VAL A 82 -5.98 10.32 17.25
CA VAL A 82 -6.29 11.67 16.77
C VAL A 82 -7.34 12.32 17.66
N PRO A 83 -7.45 13.65 17.67
CA PRO A 83 -8.51 14.35 18.41
C PRO A 83 -9.91 13.85 18.00
N PRO A 84 -10.91 13.92 18.90
CA PRO A 84 -12.26 13.39 18.65
C PRO A 84 -12.88 13.82 17.31
N ALA A 85 -12.62 15.05 16.88
CA ALA A 85 -13.13 15.61 15.62
C ALA A 85 -12.54 14.97 14.34
N LEU A 86 -11.50 14.13 14.45
CA LEU A 86 -10.89 13.40 13.33
C LEU A 86 -10.98 11.88 13.48
N LYS A 87 -11.59 11.34 14.55
CA LYS A 87 -11.64 9.89 14.78
C LYS A 87 -12.35 9.13 13.66
N ASP A 88 -13.42 9.73 13.13
CA ASP A 88 -14.20 9.16 12.04
C ASP A 88 -13.75 9.65 10.65
N ALA A 89 -12.64 10.40 10.59
CA ALA A 89 -12.15 10.92 9.32
C ALA A 89 -11.70 9.78 8.39
N ARG A 90 -11.81 10.02 7.08
CA ARG A 90 -11.30 9.13 6.04
C ARG A 90 -10.52 9.93 5.03
N ILE A 91 -9.32 9.46 4.71
CA ILE A 91 -8.45 10.07 3.71
C ILE A 91 -8.62 9.32 2.38
N LEU A 92 -9.12 10.03 1.38
CA LEU A 92 -9.31 9.53 0.02
C LEU A 92 -8.26 10.13 -0.91
N GLN A 93 -7.39 9.30 -1.45
CA GLN A 93 -6.45 9.71 -2.50
C GLN A 93 -7.15 9.77 -3.84
N LEU A 94 -7.04 10.91 -4.51
CA LEU A 94 -7.53 11.06 -5.87
C LEU A 94 -6.64 10.27 -6.84
N ASP A 95 -7.23 9.33 -7.58
CA ASP A 95 -6.54 8.58 -8.64
C ASP A 95 -7.12 8.95 -10.01
N HIS A 96 -6.44 9.87 -10.69
CA HIS A 96 -6.85 10.30 -12.02
C HIS A 96 -6.87 9.16 -13.05
N VAL A 97 -6.02 8.14 -12.90
CA VAL A 97 -5.94 7.01 -13.85
C VAL A 97 -7.15 6.11 -13.69
N SER A 98 -7.49 5.72 -12.46
CA SER A 98 -8.70 4.94 -12.18
C SER A 98 -9.98 5.67 -12.60
N MET A 99 -10.00 7.00 -12.48
CA MET A 99 -11.14 7.80 -12.94
C MET A 99 -11.32 7.78 -14.46
N LEU A 100 -10.24 7.63 -15.24
CA LEU A 100 -10.26 7.53 -16.70
C LEU A 100 -10.49 6.08 -17.18
N ALA A 101 -10.17 5.10 -16.34
CA ALA A 101 -10.40 3.69 -16.64
C ALA A 101 -11.91 3.39 -16.79
N GLY A 102 -12.26 2.73 -17.90
CA GLY A 102 -13.64 2.35 -18.22
C GLY A 102 -14.57 3.49 -18.63
N THR A 103 -14.07 4.73 -18.80
CA THR A 103 -14.88 5.84 -19.32
C THR A 103 -14.61 6.05 -20.80
N SER A 104 -15.52 5.63 -21.67
CA SER A 104 -15.44 5.87 -23.11
C SER A 104 -15.80 7.31 -23.50
N PHE A 105 -16.34 8.10 -22.56
CA PHE A 105 -16.87 9.45 -22.80
C PHE A 105 -16.47 10.44 -21.69
N ARG A 106 -16.00 11.63 -22.08
CA ARG A 106 -15.67 12.79 -21.22
C ARG A 106 -16.74 13.11 -20.17
N GLY A 107 -18.03 12.98 -20.51
CA GLY A 107 -19.13 13.26 -19.59
C GLY A 107 -19.20 12.32 -18.37
N GLN A 108 -18.72 11.07 -18.48
CA GLN A 108 -18.69 10.15 -17.34
C GLN A 108 -17.62 10.56 -16.33
N TYR A 109 -16.50 11.09 -16.80
CA TYR A 109 -15.43 11.61 -15.95
C TYR A 109 -15.91 12.84 -15.16
N GLU A 110 -16.53 13.81 -15.83
CA GLU A 110 -17.10 14.99 -15.18
C GLU A 110 -18.15 14.60 -14.13
N GLU A 111 -19.01 13.64 -14.44
CA GLU A 111 -20.03 13.16 -13.50
C GLU A 111 -19.40 12.49 -12.25
N ARG A 112 -18.29 11.75 -12.42
CA ARG A 112 -17.53 11.19 -11.29
C ARG A 112 -16.93 12.30 -10.41
N ILE A 113 -16.31 13.32 -11.01
CA ILE A 113 -15.78 14.48 -10.25
C ILE A 113 -16.91 15.23 -9.54
N ARG A 114 -18.05 15.43 -10.20
CA ARG A 114 -19.22 16.11 -9.59
C ARG A 114 -19.71 15.36 -8.35
N ARG A 115 -19.78 14.03 -8.43
CA ARG A 115 -20.15 13.18 -7.29
C ARG A 115 -19.13 13.26 -6.16
N LEU A 116 -17.84 13.23 -6.49
CA LEU A 116 -16.77 13.41 -5.51
C LEU A 116 -16.88 14.75 -4.78
N VAL A 117 -17.04 15.84 -5.52
CA VAL A 117 -17.22 17.19 -4.94
C VAL A 117 -18.43 17.20 -4.00
N LYS A 118 -19.58 16.67 -4.44
CA LYS A 118 -20.78 16.61 -3.62
C LYS A 118 -20.59 15.78 -2.35
N ALA A 119 -19.88 14.65 -2.43
CA ALA A 119 -19.57 13.82 -1.27
C ALA A 119 -18.69 14.58 -0.27
N LEU A 120 -17.63 15.25 -0.75
CA LEU A 120 -16.72 16.06 0.07
C LEU A 120 -17.40 17.28 0.71
N GLU A 121 -18.41 17.86 0.05
CA GLU A 121 -19.21 18.97 0.60
C GLU A 121 -20.20 18.50 1.67
N THR A 122 -20.73 17.29 1.52
CA THR A 122 -21.77 16.74 2.41
C THR A 122 -21.16 16.10 3.66
N ASP A 123 -20.07 15.35 3.50
CA ASP A 123 -19.39 14.65 4.58
C ASP A 123 -18.07 15.34 4.93
N ARG A 124 -18.09 16.08 6.04
CA ARG A 124 -16.90 16.78 6.54
C ARG A 124 -15.82 15.80 6.97
N ASN A 125 -16.13 14.55 7.31
CA ASN A 125 -15.15 13.53 7.70
C ASN A 125 -14.31 13.03 6.51
N LEU A 126 -14.73 13.28 5.27
CA LEU A 126 -13.93 12.99 4.10
C LEU A 126 -12.85 14.07 3.90
N ILE A 127 -11.61 13.61 3.80
CA ILE A 127 -10.44 14.44 3.49
C ILE A 127 -9.89 13.97 2.15
N LEU A 128 -9.83 14.87 1.17
CA LEU A 128 -9.24 14.57 -0.12
C LEU A 128 -7.72 14.72 -0.05
N PHE A 129 -6.98 13.70 -0.50
CA PHE A 129 -5.54 13.77 -0.72
C PHE A 129 -5.23 13.85 -2.22
N VAL A 130 -4.33 14.77 -2.58
CA VAL A 130 -3.92 15.03 -3.95
C VAL A 130 -2.39 15.11 -3.97
N ASP A 131 -1.73 14.12 -4.58
CA ASP A 131 -0.27 14.01 -4.53
C ASP A 131 0.43 15.10 -5.39
N GLU A 132 -0.26 15.56 -6.43
CA GLU A 132 0.19 16.63 -7.32
C GLU A 132 -0.85 17.73 -7.33
N LEU A 133 -0.82 18.61 -6.32
CA LEU A 133 -1.84 19.64 -6.13
C LEU A 133 -1.96 20.57 -7.35
N HIS A 134 -0.88 20.76 -8.11
CA HIS A 134 -0.90 21.57 -9.33
C HIS A 134 -1.80 21.00 -10.43
N ASN A 135 -2.07 19.69 -10.44
CA ASN A 135 -3.02 19.06 -11.38
C ASN A 135 -4.44 19.57 -11.17
N LEU A 136 -4.80 19.97 -9.94
CA LEU A 136 -6.09 20.60 -9.65
C LEU A 136 -6.12 22.11 -9.94
N MET A 137 -5.00 22.72 -10.31
CA MET A 137 -4.85 24.17 -10.46
C MET A 137 -4.70 24.63 -11.92
N GLY A 138 -4.81 23.71 -12.88
CA GLY A 138 -4.92 24.07 -14.30
C GLY A 138 -3.65 23.87 -15.13
N GLN A 139 -2.72 22.99 -14.72
CA GLN A 139 -1.82 22.41 -15.71
C GLN A 139 -2.62 21.54 -16.67
N GLY A 140 -2.88 22.10 -17.86
CA GLY A 140 -3.25 21.31 -19.02
C GLY A 140 -2.09 20.38 -19.38
N THR A 141 -2.08 19.17 -18.84
CA THR A 141 -1.47 18.05 -19.55
C THR A 141 -2.33 17.79 -20.78
N ALA A 142 -1.71 17.44 -21.91
CA ALA A 142 -2.25 17.33 -23.26
C ALA A 142 -3.48 16.39 -23.48
N MET A 143 -4.13 15.95 -22.41
CA MET A 143 -5.40 15.23 -22.38
C MET A 143 -6.44 16.10 -21.65
N GLY A 144 -7.41 16.66 -22.37
CA GLY A 144 -8.39 17.63 -21.87
C GLY A 144 -9.29 17.21 -20.68
N ALA A 145 -9.09 16.03 -20.08
CA ALA A 145 -9.80 15.57 -18.90
C ALA A 145 -9.29 16.21 -17.58
N ALA A 146 -7.98 16.46 -17.44
CA ALA A 146 -7.43 17.11 -16.24
C ALA A 146 -7.89 18.58 -16.10
N MET A 147 -8.14 19.25 -17.23
CA MET A 147 -8.63 20.63 -17.25
C MET A 147 -10.06 20.77 -16.70
N ASP A 148 -10.91 19.75 -16.86
CA ASP A 148 -12.29 19.79 -16.36
C ASP A 148 -12.36 19.59 -14.84
N ALA A 149 -11.53 18.71 -14.28
CA ALA A 149 -11.50 18.45 -12.85
C ALA A 149 -11.09 19.69 -12.04
N ALA A 150 -10.06 20.41 -12.50
CA ALA A 150 -9.59 21.65 -11.87
C ALA A 150 -10.71 22.71 -11.80
N ASN A 151 -11.44 22.91 -12.90
CA ASN A 151 -12.56 23.86 -12.97
C ASN A 151 -13.74 23.47 -12.06
N MET A 152 -13.94 22.17 -11.81
CA MET A 152 -15.02 21.67 -10.95
C MET A 152 -14.67 21.67 -9.46
N LEU A 153 -13.40 21.40 -9.12
CA LEU A 153 -12.93 21.33 -7.72
C LEU A 153 -12.60 22.72 -7.15
N LYS A 154 -12.06 23.63 -7.96
CA LYS A 154 -11.63 24.96 -7.52
C LYS A 154 -12.75 25.77 -6.83
N PRO A 155 -14.00 25.81 -7.32
CA PRO A 155 -15.08 26.53 -6.63
C PRO A 155 -15.33 26.02 -5.22
N ALA A 156 -15.35 24.70 -5.00
CA ALA A 156 -15.61 24.11 -3.70
C ALA A 156 -14.43 24.31 -2.73
N LEU A 157 -13.19 24.27 -3.24
CA LEU A 157 -11.99 24.63 -2.50
C LEU A 157 -12.04 26.09 -2.01
N VAL A 158 -12.40 27.02 -2.89
CA VAL A 158 -12.48 28.46 -2.57
C VAL A 158 -13.61 28.77 -1.59
N ARG A 159 -14.74 28.06 -1.66
CA ARG A 159 -15.81 28.18 -0.66
C ARG A 159 -15.40 27.67 0.72
N GLY A 160 -14.55 26.64 0.78
CA GLY A 160 -14.10 26.01 2.03
C GLY A 160 -15.05 24.91 2.51
N ASP A 161 -15.83 24.34 1.59
CA ASP A 161 -16.84 23.33 1.89
C ASP A 161 -16.22 21.93 2.03
N MET A 162 -14.99 21.73 1.57
CA MET A 162 -14.23 20.49 1.67
C MET A 162 -12.88 20.66 2.39
N ARG A 163 -12.33 19.55 2.90
CA ARG A 163 -10.99 19.46 3.47
C ARG A 163 -10.04 18.75 2.51
N VAL A 164 -8.89 19.37 2.25
CA VAL A 164 -7.89 18.85 1.30
C VAL A 164 -6.49 18.87 1.89
N ILE A 165 -5.75 17.81 1.64
CA ILE A 165 -4.29 17.73 1.81
C ILE A 165 -3.70 17.62 0.40
N GLY A 166 -2.85 18.58 0.02
CA GLY A 166 -2.20 18.59 -1.28
C GLY A 166 -0.68 18.50 -1.14
N ALA A 167 -0.02 17.66 -1.91
CA ALA A 167 1.44 17.65 -2.02
C ALA A 167 1.90 18.43 -3.26
N THR A 168 2.98 19.20 -3.12
CA THR A 168 3.51 20.05 -4.20
C THR A 168 4.96 20.45 -3.92
N THR A 169 5.63 20.98 -4.94
CA THR A 169 6.96 21.60 -4.79
C THR A 169 6.84 23.05 -4.33
N GLY A 170 7.92 23.64 -3.82
CA GLY A 170 7.94 25.06 -3.42
C GLY A 170 7.61 26.00 -4.59
N GLU A 171 8.19 25.73 -5.76
CA GLU A 171 7.97 26.51 -6.98
C GLU A 171 6.51 26.44 -7.45
N GLU A 172 5.91 25.25 -7.43
CA GLU A 172 4.51 25.07 -7.77
C GLU A 172 3.57 25.71 -6.75
N TYR A 173 3.86 25.60 -5.46
CA TYR A 173 3.08 26.25 -4.41
C TYR A 173 3.04 27.76 -4.62
N ASP A 174 4.20 28.38 -4.88
CA ASP A 174 4.29 29.82 -5.10
C ASP A 174 3.56 30.24 -6.38
N LYS A 175 3.71 29.48 -7.46
CA LYS A 175 3.10 29.76 -8.76
C LYS A 175 1.57 29.59 -8.76
N TRP A 176 1.04 28.58 -8.07
CA TRP A 176 -0.37 28.17 -8.24
C TRP A 176 -1.25 28.44 -7.02
N ILE A 177 -0.68 28.43 -5.80
CA ILE A 177 -1.45 28.62 -4.57
C ILE A 177 -1.21 30.02 -4.00
N ARG A 178 0.05 30.42 -3.81
CA ARG A 178 0.39 31.73 -3.24
C ARG A 178 0.01 32.88 -4.18
N ALA A 179 0.11 32.67 -5.49
CA ALA A 179 -0.26 33.68 -6.49
C ALA A 179 -1.78 33.91 -6.62
N ASP A 180 -2.63 33.00 -6.12
CA ASP A 180 -4.09 33.12 -6.18
C ASP A 180 -4.66 33.48 -4.79
N PRO A 181 -5.13 34.72 -4.57
CA PRO A 181 -5.65 35.16 -3.28
C PRO A 181 -6.83 34.34 -2.75
N ALA A 182 -7.61 33.69 -3.62
CA ALA A 182 -8.73 32.87 -3.20
C ALA A 182 -8.26 31.55 -2.58
N LEU A 183 -7.21 30.95 -3.14
CA LEU A 183 -6.62 29.70 -2.66
C LEU A 183 -5.68 29.92 -1.47
N GLU A 184 -4.89 31.00 -1.47
CA GLU A 184 -4.02 31.36 -0.34
C GLU A 184 -4.81 31.55 0.98
N ARG A 185 -6.07 31.97 0.87
CA ARG A 185 -6.99 32.08 2.02
C ARG A 185 -7.52 30.75 2.54
N ARG A 186 -7.27 29.65 1.83
CA ARG A 186 -7.79 28.30 2.12
C ARG A 186 -6.71 27.30 2.46
N PHE A 187 -5.51 27.46 1.91
CA PHE A 187 -4.38 26.59 2.17
C PHE A 187 -3.45 27.16 3.25
N GLN A 188 -2.91 26.26 4.05
CA GLN A 188 -1.80 26.52 4.96
C GLN A 188 -0.62 25.62 4.54
N PRO A 189 0.57 26.21 4.27
CA PRO A 189 1.74 25.41 3.93
C PRO A 189 2.28 24.68 5.16
N VAL A 190 2.74 23.45 4.93
CA VAL A 190 3.52 22.61 5.83
C VAL A 190 4.81 22.27 5.08
N THR A 191 5.92 22.86 5.50
CA THR A 191 7.22 22.59 4.89
C THR A 191 7.69 21.19 5.27
N ILE A 192 7.96 20.37 4.26
CA ILE A 192 8.51 19.02 4.42
C ILE A 192 9.97 19.07 4.01
N GLU A 193 10.83 19.05 5.01
CA GLU A 193 12.28 19.04 4.82
C GLU A 193 12.79 17.63 4.55
N GLU A 194 13.94 17.57 3.89
CA GLU A 194 14.70 16.34 3.70
C GLU A 194 15.13 15.79 5.06
N LEU A 195 14.95 14.48 5.26
CA LEU A 195 15.36 13.83 6.51
C LEU A 195 16.87 13.91 6.69
N ASP A 196 17.34 13.96 7.94
CA ASP A 196 18.76 13.81 8.25
C ASP A 196 19.24 12.36 8.04
N ALA A 197 20.55 12.11 8.18
CA ALA A 197 21.11 10.77 7.97
C ALA A 197 20.60 9.74 8.99
N ILE A 198 20.39 10.14 10.24
CA ILE A 198 19.93 9.26 11.33
C ILE A 198 18.45 8.95 11.14
N GLN A 199 17.63 9.95 10.81
CA GLN A 199 16.22 9.78 10.48
C GLN A 199 16.04 8.90 9.25
N THR A 200 16.88 9.08 8.22
CA THR A 200 16.86 8.22 7.03
C THR A 200 17.21 6.79 7.38
N TRP A 201 18.19 6.57 8.27
CA TRP A 201 18.50 5.25 8.80
C TRP A 201 17.29 4.58 9.45
N GLU A 202 16.57 5.29 10.33
CA GLU A 202 15.35 4.75 10.97
C GLU A 202 14.28 4.36 9.95
N VAL A 203 14.10 5.17 8.90
CA VAL A 203 13.19 4.86 7.78
C VAL A 203 13.64 3.60 7.03
N LEU A 204 14.92 3.47 6.72
CA LEU A 204 15.45 2.29 6.03
C LEU A 204 15.32 1.02 6.89
N VAL A 205 15.59 1.11 8.19
CA VAL A 205 15.40 0.01 9.14
C VAL A 205 13.92 -0.41 9.19
N ALA A 206 12.99 0.55 9.20
CA ALA A 206 11.56 0.25 9.19
C ALA A 206 11.10 -0.43 7.88
N ARG A 207 11.70 -0.07 6.74
CA ARG A 207 11.37 -0.63 5.42
C ARG A 207 12.05 -1.96 5.11
N ARG A 208 13.19 -2.26 5.77
CA ARG A 208 14.00 -3.45 5.53
C ARG A 208 13.19 -4.76 5.50
N PRO A 209 12.31 -5.07 6.48
CA PRO A 209 11.55 -6.32 6.45
C PRO A 209 10.66 -6.47 5.21
N ARG A 210 10.13 -5.37 4.65
CA ARG A 210 9.32 -5.43 3.44
C ARG A 210 10.17 -5.61 2.19
N LEU A 211 11.31 -4.91 2.10
CA LEU A 211 12.26 -5.06 0.99
C LEU A 211 12.83 -6.48 0.94
N GLU A 212 13.28 -7.02 2.08
CA GLU A 212 13.80 -8.38 2.19
C GLU A 212 12.76 -9.42 1.74
N ARG A 213 11.50 -9.26 2.17
CA ARG A 213 10.39 -10.13 1.76
C ARG A 213 10.06 -10.01 0.28
N HIS A 214 10.04 -8.80 -0.26
CA HIS A 214 9.69 -8.54 -1.66
C HIS A 214 10.72 -9.18 -2.62
N HIS A 215 12.00 -8.93 -2.36
CA HIS A 215 13.10 -9.40 -3.20
C HIS A 215 13.59 -10.80 -2.84
N ALA A 216 13.17 -11.35 -1.71
CA ALA A 216 13.70 -12.59 -1.14
C ALA A 216 15.23 -12.56 -0.98
N VAL A 217 15.73 -11.48 -0.36
CA VAL A 217 17.15 -11.30 -0.02
C VAL A 217 17.28 -10.88 1.44
N ALA A 218 18.42 -11.13 2.06
CA ALA A 218 18.75 -10.49 3.34
C ALA A 218 19.45 -9.16 3.08
N ILE A 219 19.14 -8.12 3.82
CA ILE A 219 19.84 -6.84 3.76
C ILE A 219 20.72 -6.75 4.99
N SER A 220 21.93 -6.22 4.87
CA SER A 220 22.82 -5.97 6.02
C SER A 220 22.75 -4.51 6.50
N ASP A 221 23.14 -4.27 7.75
CA ASP A 221 23.26 -2.91 8.30
C ASP A 221 24.25 -2.05 7.51
N ASP A 222 25.31 -2.68 7.01
CA ASP A 222 26.31 -2.05 6.16
C ASP A 222 25.72 -1.52 4.84
N ALA A 223 24.79 -2.27 4.23
CA ALA A 223 24.07 -1.81 3.04
C ALA A 223 23.24 -0.56 3.31
N LEU A 224 22.57 -0.48 4.47
CA LEU A 224 21.79 0.70 4.85
C LEU A 224 22.71 1.92 5.03
N LYS A 225 23.89 1.75 5.64
CA LYS A 225 24.87 2.84 5.82
C LYS A 225 25.39 3.30 4.47
N ALA A 226 25.79 2.36 3.61
CA ALA A 226 26.28 2.63 2.28
C ALA A 226 25.24 3.39 1.45
N ALA A 227 23.97 3.01 1.53
CA ALA A 227 22.90 3.64 0.76
C ALA A 227 22.77 5.12 1.12
N ILE A 228 22.88 5.49 2.39
CA ILE A 228 22.86 6.89 2.84
C ILE A 228 24.13 7.62 2.40
N VAL A 229 25.30 7.10 2.77
CA VAL A 229 26.58 7.79 2.58
C VAL A 229 26.91 7.99 1.09
N LEU A 230 26.69 6.96 0.27
CA LEU A 230 27.02 7.02 -1.15
C LEU A 230 26.03 7.89 -1.92
N THR A 231 24.74 7.83 -1.62
CA THR A 231 23.76 8.68 -2.31
C THR A 231 23.87 10.14 -1.90
N ASP A 232 24.28 10.44 -0.66
CA ASP A 232 24.59 11.82 -0.25
C ASP A 232 25.79 12.39 -1.00
N ARG A 233 26.80 11.56 -1.26
CA ARG A 233 28.02 12.01 -1.95
C ARG A 233 27.88 12.07 -3.46
N PHE A 234 27.22 11.10 -4.07
CA PHE A 234 27.24 10.90 -5.52
C PHE A 234 25.91 11.22 -6.22
N VAL A 235 24.81 11.38 -5.47
CA VAL A 235 23.47 11.68 -5.99
C VAL A 235 22.85 12.89 -5.24
N PRO A 236 23.50 14.08 -5.24
CA PRO A 236 23.06 15.24 -4.46
C PRO A 236 21.78 15.92 -4.99
N GLU A 237 21.40 15.66 -6.24
CA GLU A 237 20.24 16.26 -6.90
C GLU A 237 18.91 15.65 -6.43
N ARG A 238 18.94 14.44 -5.87
CA ARG A 238 17.78 13.77 -5.26
C ARG A 238 17.78 13.96 -3.75
N ALA A 239 16.61 13.84 -3.13
CA ALA A 239 16.44 14.01 -1.69
C ALA A 239 16.31 12.66 -0.96
N ARG A 240 16.73 12.62 0.30
CA ARG A 240 16.38 11.56 1.25
C ARG A 240 14.90 11.67 1.69
N PRO A 241 14.26 10.54 2.03
CA PRO A 241 14.81 9.18 2.04
C PRO A 241 14.78 8.48 0.67
N ASP A 242 14.10 9.04 -0.33
CA ASP A 242 13.85 8.39 -1.63
C ASP A 242 15.10 7.85 -2.32
N LYS A 243 16.13 8.67 -2.50
CA LYS A 243 17.36 8.23 -3.20
C LYS A 243 18.05 7.02 -2.53
N ALA A 244 17.99 6.94 -1.20
CA ALA A 244 18.61 5.86 -0.45
C ALA A 244 17.76 4.58 -0.50
N ILE A 245 16.43 4.73 -0.47
CA ILE A 245 15.49 3.61 -0.67
C ILE A 245 15.65 3.03 -2.07
N ASP A 246 15.69 3.88 -3.09
CA ASP A 246 15.77 3.50 -4.50
C ASP A 246 17.04 2.69 -4.81
N VAL A 247 18.22 3.19 -4.41
CA VAL A 247 19.48 2.47 -4.60
C VAL A 247 19.50 1.15 -3.84
N LEU A 248 18.92 1.10 -2.63
CA LEU A 248 18.84 -0.12 -1.85
C LEU A 248 17.91 -1.15 -2.52
N ASP A 249 16.76 -0.70 -3.03
CA ASP A 249 15.79 -1.52 -3.75
C ASP A 249 16.40 -2.13 -5.02
N GLU A 250 17.09 -1.31 -5.82
CA GLU A 250 17.80 -1.76 -7.01
C GLU A 250 18.93 -2.75 -6.67
N ALA A 251 19.66 -2.52 -5.57
CA ALA A 251 20.68 -3.47 -5.10
C ALA A 251 20.07 -4.82 -4.72
N CYS A 252 18.89 -4.83 -4.09
CA CYS A 252 18.14 -6.05 -3.76
C CYS A 252 17.67 -6.77 -5.03
N ALA A 253 17.08 -6.04 -5.98
CA ALA A 253 16.63 -6.59 -7.25
C ALA A 253 17.80 -7.23 -8.03
N HIS A 254 18.94 -6.56 -8.08
CA HIS A 254 20.15 -7.07 -8.74
C HIS A 254 20.70 -8.32 -8.04
N ALA A 255 20.78 -8.32 -6.71
CA ALA A 255 21.22 -9.48 -5.94
C ALA A 255 20.34 -10.70 -6.23
N GLN A 256 19.01 -10.52 -6.25
CA GLN A 256 18.10 -11.61 -6.55
C GLN A 256 18.18 -12.08 -8.01
N ALA A 257 18.28 -11.16 -8.96
CA ALA A 257 18.36 -11.50 -10.39
C ALA A 257 19.63 -12.29 -10.76
N THR A 258 20.71 -12.10 -9.99
CA THR A 258 22.00 -12.78 -10.21
C THR A 258 22.18 -14.02 -9.34
N ALA A 259 21.29 -14.24 -8.37
CA ALA A 259 21.38 -15.36 -7.45
C ALA A 259 21.08 -16.71 -8.11
N ARG A 260 21.78 -17.75 -7.65
CA ARG A 260 21.40 -19.15 -7.93
C ARG A 260 20.53 -19.64 -6.79
N VAL A 261 19.26 -19.82 -7.06
CA VAL A 261 18.27 -20.25 -6.06
C VAL A 261 18.31 -21.77 -5.92
N SER A 262 18.53 -22.27 -4.71
CA SER A 262 18.41 -23.71 -4.43
C SER A 262 16.94 -24.16 -4.41
N PRO A 263 16.62 -25.45 -4.65
CA PRO A 263 15.26 -25.96 -4.54
C PRO A 263 14.62 -25.74 -3.16
N GLU A 264 15.44 -25.80 -2.09
CA GLU A 264 14.99 -25.55 -0.71
C GLU A 264 14.58 -24.09 -0.52
N LEU A 265 15.40 -23.15 -1.01
CA LEU A 265 15.10 -21.72 -0.96
C LEU A 265 13.89 -21.36 -1.82
N ASP A 266 13.78 -21.94 -3.02
CA ASP A 266 12.61 -21.74 -3.89
C ASP A 266 11.31 -22.21 -3.22
N THR A 267 11.36 -23.34 -2.50
CA THR A 267 10.22 -23.84 -1.73
C THR A 267 9.84 -22.88 -0.62
N LEU A 268 10.81 -22.39 0.17
CA LEU A 268 10.56 -21.39 1.22
C LEU A 268 9.97 -20.09 0.67
N ILE A 269 10.47 -19.59 -0.47
CA ILE A 269 9.94 -18.40 -1.13
C ILE A 269 8.49 -18.62 -1.57
N ARG A 270 8.17 -19.78 -2.16
CA ARG A 270 6.81 -20.13 -2.60
C ARG A 270 5.85 -20.27 -1.42
N ASP A 271 6.24 -20.96 -0.37
CA ASP A 271 5.40 -21.15 0.81
C ASP A 271 5.14 -19.84 1.55
N ARG A 272 6.15 -18.97 1.67
CA ARG A 272 5.97 -17.61 2.19
C ARG A 272 4.95 -16.82 1.36
N LYS A 273 5.06 -16.85 0.02
CA LYS A 273 4.12 -16.16 -0.88
C LYS A 273 2.68 -16.68 -0.73
N LYS A 274 2.50 -17.99 -0.51
CA LYS A 274 1.18 -18.58 -0.26
C LYS A 274 0.57 -18.05 1.04
N VAL A 275 1.32 -18.08 2.14
CA VAL A 275 0.84 -17.58 3.44
C VAL A 275 0.51 -16.08 3.36
N GLU A 276 1.34 -15.29 2.68
CA GLU A 276 1.08 -13.87 2.48
C GLU A 276 -0.20 -13.61 1.65
N ALA A 277 -0.42 -14.41 0.61
CA ALA A 277 -1.66 -14.34 -0.17
C ALA A 277 -2.89 -14.75 0.65
N MET A 278 -2.77 -15.71 1.56
CA MET A 278 -3.85 -16.11 2.47
C MET A 278 -4.20 -14.98 3.45
N ILE A 279 -3.20 -14.36 4.08
CA ILE A 279 -3.38 -13.22 4.97
C ILE A 279 -4.05 -12.06 4.23
N ARG A 280 -3.59 -11.73 3.03
CA ARG A 280 -4.17 -10.63 2.22
C ARG A 280 -5.63 -10.89 1.83
N ARG A 281 -6.04 -12.16 1.68
CA ARG A 281 -7.43 -12.54 1.39
C ARG A 281 -8.33 -12.54 2.64
N GLY A 282 -7.78 -12.29 3.83
CA GLY A 282 -8.52 -12.34 5.09
C GLY A 282 -8.98 -13.76 5.47
N LEU A 283 -8.32 -14.79 4.93
CA LEU A 283 -8.63 -16.18 5.26
C LEU A 283 -8.26 -16.48 6.71
N THR A 284 -9.14 -17.18 7.42
CA THR A 284 -8.89 -17.64 8.78
C THR A 284 -8.31 -19.05 8.78
N GLU A 285 -7.79 -19.51 9.93
CA GLU A 285 -7.18 -20.84 10.10
C GLU A 285 -8.07 -22.00 9.64
N GLU A 286 -9.40 -21.83 9.71
CA GLU A 286 -10.40 -22.82 9.30
C GLU A 286 -10.57 -22.93 7.77
N GLU A 287 -10.32 -21.84 7.03
CA GLU A 287 -10.45 -21.79 5.57
C GLU A 287 -9.10 -22.01 4.85
N GLY A 288 -7.98 -21.71 5.52
CA GLY A 288 -6.62 -21.93 5.01
C GLY A 288 -6.21 -23.40 4.94
N GLY A 289 -6.90 -24.28 5.67
CA GLY A 289 -6.71 -25.74 5.63
C GLY A 289 -7.29 -26.41 4.38
N SER A 290 -8.05 -25.67 3.56
CA SER A 290 -8.60 -26.15 2.29
C SER A 290 -8.56 -25.02 1.25
N ALA A 291 -7.37 -24.55 0.89
CA ALA A 291 -7.22 -24.03 -0.46
C ALA A 291 -7.41 -25.22 -1.42
N PRO A 292 -8.23 -25.11 -2.49
CA PRO A 292 -8.25 -26.14 -3.50
C PRO A 292 -6.86 -26.16 -4.14
N GLU A 293 -6.05 -27.18 -3.85
CA GLU A 293 -5.31 -27.79 -4.95
C GLU A 293 -6.38 -28.08 -5.99
N GLU A 294 -6.40 -27.41 -7.13
CA GLU A 294 -7.09 -28.01 -8.27
C GLU A 294 -6.36 -29.33 -8.52
N PRO A 295 -6.95 -30.48 -8.17
CA PRO A 295 -6.31 -31.74 -8.52
C PRO A 295 -6.57 -31.86 -10.01
N MET A 296 -5.54 -32.10 -10.83
CA MET A 296 -5.82 -32.85 -12.04
C MET A 296 -6.62 -34.07 -11.59
N PRO A 297 -7.82 -34.32 -12.15
CA PRO A 297 -8.67 -35.38 -11.63
C PRO A 297 -7.88 -36.68 -11.72
N ASP A 298 -7.58 -37.27 -10.56
CA ASP A 298 -6.92 -38.55 -10.47
C ASP A 298 -7.75 -39.55 -11.30
N LEU A 299 -7.09 -40.24 -12.22
CA LEU A 299 -7.72 -41.23 -13.09
C LEU A 299 -8.41 -42.32 -12.25
N ALA A 300 -7.91 -42.58 -11.03
CA ALA A 300 -8.58 -43.45 -10.06
C ALA A 300 -9.93 -42.86 -9.60
N THR A 301 -10.01 -41.57 -9.29
CA THR A 301 -11.27 -40.90 -8.89
C THR A 301 -12.29 -40.83 -10.04
N VAL A 302 -11.82 -40.70 -11.28
CA VAL A 302 -12.68 -40.76 -12.48
C VAL A 302 -13.21 -42.18 -12.68
N LEU A 303 -12.37 -43.21 -12.56
CA LEU A 303 -12.78 -44.61 -12.63
C LEU A 303 -13.68 -45.03 -11.45
N GLN A 304 -13.47 -44.44 -10.27
CA GLN A 304 -14.28 -44.67 -9.09
C GLN A 304 -15.66 -44.04 -9.22
N ARG A 305 -15.77 -42.83 -9.79
CA ARG A 305 -17.05 -42.22 -10.17
C ARG A 305 -17.82 -43.05 -11.21
N PHE A 306 -17.11 -43.61 -12.20
CA PHE A 306 -17.70 -44.56 -13.14
C PHE A 306 -18.12 -45.88 -12.48
N GLY A 307 -17.43 -46.32 -11.42
CA GLY A 307 -17.81 -47.50 -10.62
C GLY A 307 -19.01 -47.25 -9.71
N GLU A 308 -19.10 -46.06 -9.11
CA GLU A 308 -20.21 -45.62 -8.25
C GLU A 308 -21.50 -45.44 -9.05
N GLU A 309 -21.44 -44.89 -10.28
CA GLU A 309 -22.60 -44.82 -11.20
C GLU A 309 -23.10 -46.23 -11.61
N ILE A 310 -22.22 -47.23 -11.65
CA ILE A 310 -22.59 -48.64 -11.92
C ILE A 310 -23.20 -49.31 -10.67
N GLU A 311 -22.73 -48.99 -9.47
CA GLU A 311 -23.32 -49.47 -8.21
C GLU A 311 -24.69 -48.83 -7.92
N GLU A 312 -24.89 -47.57 -8.27
CA GLU A 312 -26.17 -46.86 -8.13
C GLU A 312 -27.25 -47.46 -9.07
N LEU A 313 -26.83 -48.00 -10.22
CA LEU A 313 -27.67 -48.81 -11.12
C LEU A 313 -28.00 -50.21 -10.57
N LEU A 314 -27.29 -50.71 -9.54
CA LEU A 314 -27.43 -52.08 -9.01
C LEU A 314 -27.91 -52.18 -7.55
N GLY A 315 -28.32 -51.07 -6.93
CA GLY A 315 -29.23 -51.05 -5.77
C GLY A 315 -28.77 -51.77 -4.50
N GLY A 316 -27.88 -51.14 -3.71
CA GLY A 316 -27.43 -51.70 -2.42
C GLY A 316 -26.91 -50.66 -1.42
N GLY A 317 -27.73 -49.68 -1.02
CA GLY A 317 -27.28 -48.49 -0.27
C GLY A 317 -27.54 -48.42 1.23
N GLU A 318 -28.12 -49.43 1.90
CA GLU A 318 -28.56 -49.27 3.30
C GLU A 318 -27.63 -49.84 4.37
N ALA A 319 -26.67 -50.71 4.04
CA ALA A 319 -25.82 -51.37 5.04
C ALA A 319 -24.58 -50.54 5.47
N ARG A 320 -24.06 -49.65 4.62
CA ARG A 320 -22.81 -48.89 4.91
C ARG A 320 -23.00 -47.65 5.79
N ARG A 321 -24.19 -47.03 5.78
CA ARG A 321 -24.45 -45.82 6.58
C ARG A 321 -24.48 -46.06 8.09
N LYS A 322 -24.74 -47.29 8.52
CA LYS A 322 -24.82 -47.64 9.95
C LYS A 322 -23.44 -47.83 10.59
N ALA A 323 -22.48 -48.39 9.86
CA ALA A 323 -21.11 -48.61 10.35
C ALA A 323 -20.32 -47.29 10.53
N ALA A 324 -20.51 -46.30 9.65
CA ALA A 324 -19.77 -45.03 9.72
C ALA A 324 -20.20 -44.11 10.88
N LYS A 325 -21.35 -44.39 11.52
CA LYS A 325 -21.87 -43.57 12.63
C LYS A 325 -21.35 -44.04 13.99
N GLU A 326 -21.13 -45.35 14.15
CA GLU A 326 -20.60 -45.93 15.40
C GLU A 326 -19.09 -45.68 15.57
N GLU A 327 -18.33 -45.54 14.47
CA GLU A 327 -16.88 -45.31 14.52
C GLU A 327 -16.48 -43.86 14.89
N ARG A 328 -17.45 -42.94 14.91
CA ARG A 328 -17.22 -41.50 15.17
C ARG A 328 -17.44 -41.09 16.62
N GLU A 329 -18.12 -41.91 17.42
CA GLU A 329 -18.44 -41.59 18.82
C GLU A 329 -17.38 -42.06 19.83
N ASP A 330 -16.40 -42.88 19.42
CA ASP A 330 -15.47 -43.54 20.36
C ASP A 330 -14.00 -43.08 20.26
N ARG A 331 -13.74 -41.83 19.85
CA ARG A 331 -12.38 -41.25 19.93
C ARG A 331 -12.25 -40.33 21.15
N PRO A 332 -11.27 -40.58 22.04
CA PRO A 332 -11.02 -39.70 23.18
C PRO A 332 -10.62 -38.31 22.68
N SER A 333 -11.15 -37.28 23.33
CA SER A 333 -10.89 -35.88 23.02
C SER A 333 -9.45 -35.50 23.43
N ASP A 334 -8.48 -35.79 22.56
CA ASP A 334 -7.21 -35.08 22.59
C ASP A 334 -7.50 -33.61 22.26
N ARG A 335 -7.20 -32.71 23.21
CA ARG A 335 -7.23 -31.27 22.96
C ARG A 335 -6.39 -31.01 21.70
N PRO A 336 -6.94 -30.39 20.64
CA PRO A 336 -6.14 -30.07 19.48
C PRO A 336 -5.01 -29.13 19.92
N ALA A 337 -3.77 -29.49 19.59
CA ALA A 337 -2.65 -28.57 19.71
C ALA A 337 -3.06 -27.27 19.00
N VAL A 338 -2.94 -26.14 19.69
CA VAL A 338 -3.23 -24.82 19.13
C VAL A 338 -2.39 -24.67 17.87
N ARG A 339 -3.03 -24.63 16.71
CA ARG A 339 -2.32 -24.42 15.44
C ARG A 339 -1.78 -22.99 15.46
N PRO A 340 -0.54 -22.77 15.01
CA PRO A 340 0.01 -21.44 14.98
C PRO A 340 -0.80 -20.57 14.02
N SER A 341 -1.05 -19.32 14.40
CA SER A 341 -1.80 -18.38 13.55
C SER A 341 -1.08 -18.11 12.23
N LEU A 342 -1.79 -17.63 11.21
CA LEU A 342 -1.15 -17.28 9.93
C LEU A 342 -0.02 -16.24 10.12
N GLU A 343 -0.14 -15.36 11.10
CA GLU A 343 0.91 -14.39 11.43
C GLU A 343 2.14 -15.06 12.06
N GLU A 344 1.93 -16.02 12.96
CA GLU A 344 3.00 -16.81 13.56
C GLU A 344 3.70 -17.69 12.51
N GLN A 345 2.93 -18.30 11.60
CA GLN A 345 3.46 -19.06 10.48
C GLN A 345 4.30 -18.18 9.55
N ARG A 346 3.80 -16.97 9.22
CA ARG A 346 4.57 -15.99 8.43
C ARG A 346 5.88 -15.62 9.13
N ALA A 347 5.83 -15.31 10.42
CA ALA A 347 7.01 -14.93 11.19
C ALA A 347 8.04 -16.07 11.25
N ASP A 348 7.59 -17.32 11.37
CA ASP A 348 8.48 -18.47 11.34
C ASP A 348 9.13 -18.70 9.97
N LEU A 349 8.33 -18.60 8.89
CA LEU A 349 8.83 -18.66 7.51
C LEU A 349 9.83 -17.54 7.23
N ASP A 350 9.56 -16.30 7.68
CA ASP A 350 10.48 -15.16 7.51
C ASP A 350 11.82 -15.44 8.21
N ARG A 351 11.82 -16.02 9.42
CA ARG A 351 13.06 -16.41 10.12
C ARG A 351 13.84 -17.49 9.38
N ARG A 352 13.16 -18.55 8.92
CA ARG A 352 13.79 -19.66 8.18
C ARG A 352 14.34 -19.18 6.84
N LEU A 353 13.55 -18.40 6.10
CA LEU A 353 13.95 -17.83 4.84
C LEU A 353 15.19 -16.95 5.01
N ARG A 354 15.22 -16.08 6.04
CA ARG A 354 16.38 -15.25 6.32
C ARG A 354 17.64 -16.08 6.59
N ALA A 355 17.55 -17.09 7.46
CA ALA A 355 18.68 -17.96 7.77
C ALA A 355 19.20 -18.69 6.52
N GLU A 356 18.29 -19.11 5.64
CA GLU A 356 18.64 -19.78 4.38
C GLU A 356 19.31 -18.83 3.37
N LEU A 357 18.81 -17.60 3.26
CA LEU A 357 19.39 -16.56 2.42
C LEU A 357 20.81 -16.21 2.88
N GLU A 358 21.01 -16.08 4.19
CA GLU A 358 22.34 -15.86 4.78
C GLU A 358 23.27 -17.07 4.52
N ARG A 359 22.76 -18.31 4.65
CA ARG A 359 23.52 -19.54 4.36
C ARG A 359 23.99 -19.62 2.90
N GLN A 360 23.16 -19.18 1.96
CA GLN A 360 23.47 -19.18 0.53
C GLN A 360 24.22 -17.92 0.08
N GLY A 361 24.45 -16.94 0.97
CA GLY A 361 25.14 -15.70 0.65
C GLY A 361 24.29 -14.71 -0.16
N LEU A 362 22.98 -14.85 -0.19
CA LEU A 362 22.05 -13.87 -0.78
C LEU A 362 21.82 -12.72 0.21
N VAL A 363 22.92 -12.00 0.48
CA VAL A 363 22.95 -10.87 1.41
C VAL A 363 23.40 -9.62 0.68
N VAL A 364 22.58 -8.59 0.68
CA VAL A 364 22.91 -7.26 0.17
C VAL A 364 23.80 -6.56 1.19
N THR A 365 25.01 -6.21 0.77
CA THR A 365 26.01 -5.46 1.54
C THR A 365 26.26 -4.08 0.93
N GLY A 366 27.09 -3.26 1.59
CA GLY A 366 27.46 -1.96 1.04
C GLY A 366 28.20 -2.07 -0.30
N LYS A 367 28.77 -3.24 -0.65
CA LYS A 367 29.38 -3.49 -1.96
C LYS A 367 28.36 -3.54 -3.09
N GLU A 368 27.23 -4.21 -2.88
CA GLU A 368 26.14 -4.25 -3.86
C GLU A 368 25.56 -2.85 -4.07
N VAL A 369 25.35 -2.11 -2.99
CA VAL A 369 24.91 -0.70 -3.04
C VAL A 369 25.92 0.16 -3.80
N ALA A 370 27.22 0.03 -3.52
CA ALA A 370 28.25 0.79 -4.22
C ALA A 370 28.28 0.50 -5.72
N ARG A 371 28.05 -0.75 -6.12
CA ARG A 371 27.95 -1.14 -7.53
C ARG A 371 26.77 -0.45 -8.21
N VAL A 372 25.61 -0.38 -7.56
CA VAL A 372 24.44 0.32 -8.08
C VAL A 372 24.73 1.82 -8.26
N VAL A 373 25.28 2.47 -7.23
CA VAL A 373 25.65 3.89 -7.31
C VAL A 373 26.72 4.12 -8.39
N ALA A 374 27.72 3.25 -8.49
CA ALA A 374 28.75 3.30 -9.52
C ALA A 374 28.16 3.26 -10.94
N SER A 375 27.19 2.37 -11.15
CA SER A 375 26.49 2.21 -12.42
C SER A 375 25.66 3.44 -12.77
N SER A 376 24.92 4.00 -11.80
CA SER A 376 24.04 5.17 -12.05
C SER A 376 24.82 6.44 -12.37
N VAL A 377 26.01 6.63 -11.79
CA VAL A 377 26.84 7.84 -12.01
C VAL A 377 27.98 7.63 -13.01
N GLY A 378 28.18 6.40 -13.51
CA GLY A 378 29.25 6.06 -14.47
C GLY A 378 30.67 6.19 -13.91
N LYS A 379 30.88 5.95 -12.61
CA LYS A 379 32.20 6.05 -11.95
C LYS A 379 32.52 4.80 -11.14
N GLY A 380 33.81 4.46 -11.04
CA GLY A 380 34.26 3.42 -10.11
C GLY A 380 34.06 3.88 -8.66
N ILE A 381 33.17 3.22 -7.93
CA ILE A 381 32.89 3.48 -6.51
C ILE A 381 33.08 2.18 -5.75
N GLU A 382 33.86 2.26 -4.67
CA GLU A 382 34.09 1.16 -3.73
C GLU A 382 33.57 1.56 -2.34
N TRP A 383 33.10 0.55 -1.59
CA TRP A 383 32.64 0.72 -0.21
C TRP A 383 33.54 -0.07 0.74
N ALA A 384 34.06 0.62 1.76
CA ALA A 384 35.05 0.08 2.70
C ALA A 384 34.52 -0.16 4.13
N GLY A 385 33.22 0.09 4.39
CA GLY A 385 32.58 -0.09 5.70
C GLY A 385 32.60 1.15 6.59
#